data_AF-A0A8T7EHV3-F1
#
_entry.id   AF-A0A8T7EHV3-F1
#
_cell.length_a   1.000
_cell.length_b   1.000
_cell.length_c   1.000
_cell.angle_alpha   90.00
_cell.angle_beta   90.00
_cell.angle_gamma   90.00
#
_symmetry.space_group_name_H-M   'P 1'
#
loop_
_entity.id
_entity.type
_entity.pdbx_description
1 polymer ?
#
loop_
_entity_poly.entity_id
_entity_poly.type
_entity_poly.pdbx_seq_one_letter_code
_entity_poly.pdbx_strand_id
1 'polypeptide(L)'
;MITFEQLRTKPKDFLSATGITVAEFEQLLPAFAVAYERKYPADKTVAGLPRQRKAGGGVKGKLKDTADKLLFILVYQKTYPLQTMQGLHFEMSQAQANE
;
A
#
# COMPACT_ATOMS: atom_id res chain seq x y z
N MET A 1 -1.25 -4.51 12.07
CA MET A 1 -1.23 -4.42 10.59
C MET A 1 0.08 -5.05 10.15
N ILE A 2 0.09 -5.89 9.12
CA ILE A 2 1.36 -6.33 8.51
C ILE A 2 2.00 -5.12 7.83
N THR A 3 3.27 -4.84 8.16
CA THR A 3 4.06 -3.77 7.54
C THR A 3 5.27 -4.32 6.80
N PHE A 4 5.82 -3.52 5.87
CA PHE A 4 7.04 -3.85 5.15
C PHE A 4 8.22 -4.06 6.13
N GLU A 5 8.40 -3.16 7.09
CA GLU A 5 9.50 -3.25 8.06
C GLU A 5 9.44 -4.51 8.92
N GLN A 6 8.24 -5.01 9.23
CA GLN A 6 8.08 -6.27 9.95
C GLN A 6 8.35 -7.47 9.03
N LEU A 7 7.76 -7.48 7.83
CA LEU A 7 7.78 -8.65 6.96
C LEU A 7 9.14 -8.85 6.26
N ARG A 8 9.89 -7.78 5.97
CA ARG A 8 11.23 -7.86 5.35
C ARG A 8 12.23 -8.69 6.16
N THR A 9 12.03 -8.79 7.48
CA THR A 9 12.87 -9.59 8.38
C THR A 9 12.66 -11.10 8.22
N LYS A 10 11.61 -11.51 7.48
CA LYS A 10 11.25 -12.91 7.20
C LYS A 10 11.22 -13.16 5.69
N PRO A 11 12.37 -13.36 5.03
CA PRO A 11 12.45 -13.41 3.57
C PRO A 11 11.57 -14.47 2.91
N LYS A 12 11.40 -15.65 3.55
CA LYS A 12 10.53 -16.73 3.04
C LYS A 12 9.06 -16.34 3.07
N ASP A 13 8.60 -15.76 4.17
CA ASP A 13 7.22 -15.31 4.33
C ASP A 13 6.95 -14.12 3.40
N PHE A 14 7.91 -13.21 3.28
CA PHE A 14 7.84 -12.07 2.36
C PHE A 14 7.66 -12.52 0.90
N LEU A 15 8.51 -13.45 0.45
CA LEU A 15 8.43 -14.01 -0.90
C LEU A 15 7.10 -14.74 -1.13
N SER A 16 6.64 -15.51 -0.14
CA SER A 16 5.37 -16.24 -0.23
C SER A 16 4.17 -15.29 -0.32
N ALA A 17 4.21 -14.19 0.41
CA ALA A 17 3.14 -13.19 0.45
C ALA A 17 3.12 -12.29 -0.79
N THR A 18 4.28 -11.91 -1.34
CA THR A 18 4.38 -10.89 -2.40
C THR A 18 4.75 -11.44 -3.78
N GLY A 19 5.31 -12.64 -3.84
CA GLY A 19 5.84 -13.23 -5.07
C GLY A 19 7.21 -12.72 -5.51
N ILE A 20 7.80 -11.77 -4.79
CA ILE A 20 9.15 -11.22 -5.07
C ILE A 20 10.02 -11.20 -3.83
N THR A 21 11.33 -11.15 -4.01
CA THR A 21 12.30 -11.03 -2.91
C THR A 21 12.30 -9.61 -2.32
N VAL A 22 12.85 -9.47 -1.11
CA VAL A 22 13.02 -8.15 -0.46
C VAL A 22 13.88 -7.22 -1.33
N ALA A 23 14.93 -7.75 -1.98
CA ALA A 23 15.80 -6.97 -2.84
C ALA A 23 15.07 -6.45 -4.11
N GLU A 24 14.28 -7.29 -4.77
CA GLU A 24 13.46 -6.88 -5.91
C GLU A 24 12.38 -5.86 -5.51
N PHE A 25 11.81 -6.02 -4.32
CA PHE A 25 10.86 -5.05 -3.77
C PHE A 25 11.52 -3.68 -3.54
N GLU A 26 12.71 -3.66 -2.91
CA GLU A 26 13.47 -2.44 -2.67
C GLU A 26 13.90 -1.76 -3.99
N GLN A 27 14.18 -2.53 -5.04
CA GLN A 27 14.43 -2.01 -6.39
C GLN A 27 13.18 -1.41 -7.06
N LEU A 28 12.00 -2.00 -6.83
CA LEU A 28 10.73 -1.53 -7.38
C LEU A 28 10.19 -0.28 -6.67
N LEU A 29 10.47 -0.15 -5.38
CA LEU A 29 9.88 0.87 -4.50
C LEU A 29 10.07 2.32 -5.01
N PRO A 30 11.25 2.75 -5.49
CA PRO A 30 11.42 4.12 -6.01
C PRO A 30 10.55 4.41 -7.23
N ALA A 31 10.46 3.48 -8.18
CA ALA A 31 9.64 3.65 -9.37
C ALA A 31 8.14 3.71 -9.01
N PHE A 32 7.71 2.86 -8.07
CA PHE A 32 6.35 2.90 -7.54
C PHE A 32 6.05 4.22 -6.83
N ALA A 33 6.97 4.73 -6.01
CA ALA A 33 6.79 6.01 -5.30
C ALA A 33 6.55 7.17 -6.27
N VAL A 34 7.39 7.29 -7.31
CA VAL A 34 7.24 8.31 -8.35
C VAL A 34 5.91 8.17 -9.08
N ALA A 35 5.53 6.95 -9.46
CA ALA A 35 4.26 6.70 -10.14
C ALA A 35 3.05 7.03 -9.23
N TYR A 36 3.13 6.69 -7.94
CA TYR A 36 2.09 6.94 -6.96
C TYR A 36 1.88 8.45 -6.74
N GLU A 37 2.95 9.21 -6.54
CA GLU A 37 2.89 10.67 -6.39
C GLU A 37 2.34 11.36 -7.65
N ARG A 38 2.73 10.89 -8.84
CA ARG A 38 2.21 11.41 -10.10
C ARG A 38 0.71 11.15 -10.26
N LYS A 39 0.23 9.98 -9.82
CA LYS A 39 -1.19 9.60 -9.88
C LYS A 39 -2.02 10.31 -8.81
N TYR A 40 -1.46 10.48 -7.61
CA TYR A 40 -2.13 11.08 -6.46
C TYR A 40 -1.35 12.28 -5.92
N PRO A 41 -1.29 13.39 -6.68
CA PRO A 41 -0.52 14.54 -6.25
C PRO A 41 -1.17 15.24 -5.05
N ALA A 42 -0.35 15.84 -4.19
CA ALA A 42 -0.77 16.35 -2.88
C ALA A 42 -1.83 17.47 -2.95
N ASP A 43 -1.91 18.18 -4.06
CA ASP A 43 -2.85 19.27 -4.33
C ASP A 43 -4.22 18.78 -4.83
N LYS A 44 -4.37 17.48 -5.13
CA LYS A 44 -5.62 16.89 -5.63
C LYS A 44 -6.23 15.87 -4.68
N THR A 45 -7.55 15.72 -4.76
CA THR A 45 -8.30 14.64 -4.11
C THR A 45 -8.09 13.33 -4.87
N VAL A 46 -8.52 12.21 -4.29
CA VAL A 46 -8.48 10.89 -4.98
C VAL A 46 -9.30 10.93 -6.28
N ALA A 47 -10.36 11.74 -6.33
CA ALA A 47 -11.16 12.00 -7.52
C ALA A 47 -10.51 12.97 -8.53
N GLY A 48 -9.29 13.45 -8.27
CA GLY A 48 -8.55 14.36 -9.15
C GLY A 48 -8.95 15.83 -9.06
N LEU A 49 -9.84 16.20 -8.13
CA LEU A 49 -10.28 17.59 -7.95
C LEU A 49 -9.27 18.39 -7.10
N PRO A 50 -9.13 19.71 -7.30
CA PRO A 50 -8.30 20.54 -6.43
C PRO A 50 -8.73 20.42 -4.96
N ARG A 51 -7.76 20.27 -4.05
CA ARG A 51 -8.03 20.25 -2.61
C ARG A 51 -8.32 21.65 -2.08
N GLN A 52 -9.35 21.75 -1.25
CA GLN A 52 -9.65 22.98 -0.49
C GLN A 52 -8.88 23.07 0.85
N ARG A 53 -8.45 21.92 1.39
CA ARG A 53 -7.68 21.82 2.64
C ARG A 53 -6.28 21.31 2.34
N LYS A 54 -5.30 21.61 3.20
CA LYS A 54 -3.95 21.04 3.11
C LYS A 54 -4.02 19.51 3.06
N ALA A 55 -3.09 18.89 2.32
CA ALA A 55 -2.90 17.46 2.29
C ALA A 55 -2.80 16.91 3.72
N GLY A 56 -3.50 15.81 4.00
CA GLY A 56 -3.51 15.20 5.34
C GLY A 56 -4.45 15.83 6.37
N GLY A 57 -5.25 16.85 6.01
CA GLY A 57 -6.23 17.48 6.90
C GLY A 57 -7.53 16.67 7.17
N GLY A 58 -7.58 15.40 6.74
CA GLY A 58 -8.70 14.48 6.98
C GLY A 58 -8.27 13.26 7.78
N VAL A 59 -9.14 12.24 7.87
CA VAL A 59 -8.79 10.95 8.49
C VAL A 59 -7.57 10.38 7.77
N LYS A 60 -6.54 10.03 8.54
CA LYS A 60 -5.31 9.46 7.99
C LYS A 60 -5.59 8.02 7.53
N GLY A 61 -5.19 7.69 6.31
CA GLY A 61 -5.23 6.33 5.79
C GLY A 61 -4.39 5.38 6.65
N LYS A 62 -4.75 4.09 6.66
CA LYS A 62 -4.04 3.04 7.40
C LYS A 62 -2.64 2.77 6.84
N LEU A 63 -2.50 2.83 5.51
CA LEU A 63 -1.22 2.66 4.79
C LEU A 63 -0.51 4.02 4.65
N LYS A 64 0.25 4.40 5.67
CA LYS A 64 0.97 5.70 5.68
C LYS A 64 2.16 5.69 4.74
N ASP A 65 2.98 4.65 4.83
CA ASP A 65 4.24 4.56 4.11
C ASP A 65 4.04 4.01 2.71
N THR A 66 4.80 4.55 1.75
CA THR A 66 4.74 4.12 0.35
C THR A 66 5.12 2.65 0.19
N ALA A 67 6.03 2.14 1.04
CA ALA A 67 6.37 0.72 1.09
C ALA A 67 5.17 -0.14 1.50
N ASP A 68 4.42 0.24 2.53
CA ASP A 68 3.23 -0.51 2.96
C ASP A 68 2.13 -0.49 1.89
N LYS A 69 2.01 0.58 1.10
CA LYS A 69 1.09 0.63 -0.05
C LYS A 69 1.48 -0.35 -1.16
N LEU A 70 2.78 -0.41 -1.49
CA LEU A 70 3.28 -1.39 -2.46
C LEU A 70 3.09 -2.82 -1.95
N LEU A 71 3.40 -3.06 -0.68
CA LEU A 71 3.19 -4.35 -0.02
C LEU A 71 1.72 -4.78 -0.10
N PHE A 72 0.79 -3.88 0.22
CA PHE A 72 -0.65 -4.13 0.12
C PHE A 72 -1.06 -4.62 -1.27
N ILE A 73 -0.60 -3.93 -2.32
CA ILE A 73 -0.89 -4.28 -3.72
C ILE A 73 -0.32 -5.65 -4.09
N LEU A 74 0.95 -5.91 -3.74
CA LEU A 74 1.60 -7.17 -4.10
C LEU A 74 0.99 -8.37 -3.37
N VAL A 75 0.61 -8.22 -2.10
CA VAL A 75 -0.10 -9.27 -1.36
C VAL A 75 -1.43 -9.60 -2.04
N TYR A 76 -2.19 -8.57 -2.43
CA TYR A 76 -3.44 -8.77 -3.16
C TYR A 76 -3.19 -9.49 -4.50
N GLN A 77 -2.21 -9.03 -5.28
CA GLN A 77 -1.90 -9.61 -6.59
C GLN A 77 -1.43 -11.06 -6.50
N LYS A 78 -0.63 -11.40 -5.49
CA LYS A 78 -0.06 -12.74 -5.31
C LYS A 78 -1.08 -13.75 -4.78
N THR A 79 -1.92 -13.33 -3.84
CA THR A 79 -2.83 -14.24 -3.11
C THR A 79 -4.27 -14.20 -3.61
N TYR A 80 -4.62 -13.18 -4.41
CA TYR A 80 -5.97 -12.88 -4.89
C TYR A 80 -7.06 -13.07 -3.82
N PRO A 81 -6.89 -12.44 -2.64
CA PRO A 81 -7.78 -12.68 -1.52
C PRO A 81 -9.08 -11.88 -1.69
N LEU A 82 -10.12 -12.29 -0.98
CA LEU A 82 -11.29 -11.43 -0.77
C LEU A 82 -10.84 -10.14 -0.07
N GLN A 83 -11.51 -9.02 -0.37
CA GLN A 83 -11.20 -7.72 0.23
C GLN A 83 -11.36 -7.71 1.75
N THR A 84 -12.27 -8.53 2.29
CA THR A 84 -12.38 -8.77 3.73
C THR A 84 -11.11 -9.39 4.31
N MET A 85 -10.55 -10.41 3.65
CA MET A 85 -9.30 -11.07 4.06
C MET A 85 -8.10 -10.13 3.92
N GLN A 86 -8.02 -9.37 2.82
CA GLN A 86 -7.02 -8.32 2.66
C GLN A 86 -7.13 -7.29 3.79
N GLY A 87 -8.35 -6.85 4.12
CA GLY A 87 -8.60 -5.90 5.20
C GLY A 87 -8.15 -6.41 6.56
N LEU A 88 -8.38 -7.70 6.86
CA LEU A 88 -7.92 -8.34 8.10
C LEU A 88 -6.39 -8.30 8.24
N HIS A 89 -5.65 -8.59 7.18
CA HIS A 89 -4.18 -8.56 7.20
C HIS A 89 -3.60 -7.16 7.47
N PHE A 90 -4.29 -6.11 7.03
CA PHE A 90 -3.83 -4.72 7.14
C PHE A 90 -4.63 -3.87 8.15
N GLU A 91 -5.46 -4.51 9.00
CA GLU A 91 -6.29 -3.85 10.03
C GLU A 91 -7.13 -2.68 9.50
N MET A 92 -7.79 -2.93 8.36
CA MET A 92 -8.72 -2.01 7.70
C MET A 92 -10.07 -2.68 7.43
N SER A 93 -11.12 -1.88 7.29
CA SER A 93 -12.43 -2.42 6.89
C SER A 93 -12.40 -2.90 5.43
N GLN A 94 -13.36 -3.75 5.05
CA GLN A 94 -13.48 -4.17 3.65
C GLN A 94 -13.70 -2.97 2.71
N ALA A 95 -14.45 -1.96 3.13
CA ALA A 95 -14.66 -0.75 2.35
C ALA A 95 -13.33 -0.01 2.10
N GLN A 96 -12.49 0.12 3.12
CA GLN A 96 -11.15 0.71 2.98
C GLN A 96 -10.21 -0.11 2.09
N ALA A 97 -10.37 -1.43 2.06
CA ALA A 97 -9.60 -2.30 1.17
C ALA A 97 -10.10 -2.28 -0.30
N ASN A 98 -11.25 -1.65 -0.57
CA ASN A 98 -11.87 -1.53 -1.89
C ASN A 98 -11.75 -0.12 -2.51
N GLU A 99 -11.15 0.84 -1.80
CA GLU A 99 -10.91 2.22 -2.28
C GLU A 99 -9.64 2.33 -3.13
#